data_AF-A0A2D8XAL4-F1
#
_entry.id   AF-A0A2D8XAL4-F1
#
_cell.length_a   1.000
_cell.length_b   1.000
_cell.length_c   1.000
_cell.angle_alpha   90.00
_cell.angle_beta   90.00
_cell.angle_gamma   90.00
#
_symmetry.space_group_name_H-M   'P 1'
#
loop_
_entity.id
_entity.type
_entity.pdbx_description
1 polymer ?
#
loop_
_entity_poly.entity_id
_entity_poly.type
_entity_poly.pdbx_seq_one_letter_code
_entity_poly.pdbx_strand_id
1 'polypeptide(L)' 'MASTAQEIALMKQKMESMEDKLGGVDAKLDNLTKKLLDPDVGVVSRVNQNTQARKLISRAMWSLYIIVITAIVGMFFGK' A
#
# COMPACT_ATOMS: atom_id res chain seq x y z
N MET A 1 49.93 20.76 -3.97
CA MET A 1 49.27 19.89 -4.97
C MET A 1 49.00 18.58 -4.28
N ALA A 2 47.73 18.23 -4.05
CA ALA A 2 47.40 16.89 -3.56
C ALA A 2 48.01 15.90 -4.56
N SER A 3 48.83 14.97 -4.08
CA SER A 3 49.43 13.97 -4.95
C SER A 3 48.29 13.20 -5.62
N THR A 4 48.38 12.98 -6.93
CA THR A 4 47.41 12.18 -7.70
C THR A 4 47.13 10.82 -7.04
N ALA A 5 48.10 10.24 -6.32
CA ALA A 5 47.90 9.03 -5.53
C ALA A 5 46.92 9.21 -4.36
N GLN A 6 46.92 10.37 -3.72
CA GLN A 6 46.03 10.72 -2.61
C GLN A 6 44.60 10.94 -3.11
N GLU A 7 44.44 11.54 -4.29
CA GLU A 7 43.13 11.67 -4.95
C GLU A 7 42.59 10.32 -5.43
N ILE A 8 43.43 9.43 -5.98
CA ILE A 8 43.05 8.08 -6.37
C ILE A 8 42.62 7.24 -5.14
N ALA A 9 43.33 7.36 -4.01
CA ALA A 9 42.97 6.68 -2.77
C ALA A 9 41.62 7.18 -2.21
N LEU A 10 41.40 8.49 -2.22
CA LEU A 10 40.11 9.09 -1.82
C LEU A 10 38.96 8.67 -2.75
N MET A 11 39.22 8.57 -4.05
CA MET A 11 38.25 8.07 -5.02
C MET A 11 37.89 6.61 -4.78
N LYS A 12 38.86 5.72 -4.51
CA LYS A 12 38.59 4.32 -4.16
C LYS A 12 37.71 4.20 -2.92
N GLN A 13 38.03 4.94 -1.87
CA GLN A 13 37.22 4.95 -0.64
C GLN A 13 35.77 5.44 -0.90
N LYS A 14 35.61 6.46 -1.74
CA LYS A 14 34.27 6.94 -2.15
C LYS A 14 33.53 5.91 -3.01
N MET A 15 34.23 5.17 -3.88
CA MET A 15 33.63 4.11 -4.69
C MET A 15 33.15 2.96 -3.81
N GLU A 16 33.97 2.46 -2.88
CA GLU A 16 33.57 1.43 -1.90
C GLU A 16 32.36 1.89 -1.08
N SER A 17 32.37 3.13 -0.59
CA SER A 17 31.23 3.68 0.14
C SER A 17 29.96 3.86 -0.71
N MET A 18 30.10 4.09 -2.02
CA MET A 18 28.96 4.11 -2.95
C MET A 18 28.43 2.72 -3.23
N GLU A 19 29.31 1.73 -3.37
CA GLU A 19 28.94 0.33 -3.63
C GLU A 19 28.12 -0.24 -2.48
N ASP A 20 28.54 0.01 -1.24
CA ASP A 20 27.77 -0.34 -0.03
C ASP A 20 26.40 0.34 0.01
N LYS A 21 26.34 1.63 -0.36
CA LYS A 21 25.08 2.38 -0.39
C LYS A 21 24.15 1.87 -1.49
N LEU A 22 24.66 1.52 -2.65
CA LEU A 22 23.88 0.97 -3.76
C LEU A 22 23.30 -0.39 -3.38
N GLY A 23 24.10 -1.29 -2.80
CA GLY A 23 23.60 -2.56 -2.27
C GLY A 23 22.49 -2.39 -1.21
N GLY A 24 22.64 -1.38 -0.34
CA GLY A 24 21.62 -1.01 0.63
C GLY A 24 20.35 -0.40 0.02
N VAL A 25 20.43 0.25 -1.14
CA VAL A 25 19.28 0.81 -1.86
C VAL A 25 18.49 -0.30 -2.56
N ASP A 26 19.16 -1.24 -3.22
CA ASP A 26 18.50 -2.37 -3.88
C ASP A 26 17.71 -3.23 -2.89
N ALA A 27 18.29 -3.51 -1.72
CA ALA A 27 17.61 -4.25 -0.66
C ALA A 27 16.36 -3.52 -0.11
N LYS A 28 16.39 -2.18 -0.08
CA LYS A 28 15.23 -1.37 0.33
C LYS A 28 14.16 -1.32 -0.75
N LEU A 29 14.56 -1.20 -2.02
CA LEU A 29 13.65 -1.25 -3.16
C LEU A 29 12.93 -2.60 -3.24
N ASP A 30 13.62 -3.71 -3.03
CA ASP A 30 13.01 -5.04 -3.02
C ASP A 30 12.01 -5.20 -1.85
N ASN A 31 12.36 -4.71 -0.66
CA ASN A 31 11.45 -4.72 0.50
C ASN A 31 10.21 -3.85 0.31
N LEU A 32 10.36 -2.68 -0.32
CA LEU A 32 9.23 -1.82 -0.68
C LEU A 32 8.34 -2.50 -1.73
N THR A 33 8.96 -3.11 -2.74
CA THR A 33 8.26 -3.84 -3.79
C THR A 33 7.44 -4.98 -3.20
N LYS A 34 8.02 -5.79 -2.31
CA LYS A 34 7.28 -6.83 -1.57
C LYS A 34 6.13 -6.23 -0.76
N LYS A 35 6.37 -5.23 0.08
CA LYS A 35 5.29 -4.68 0.92
C LYS A 35 4.16 -4.00 0.14
N LEU A 36 4.44 -3.48 -1.05
CA LEU A 36 3.46 -2.74 -1.85
C LEU A 36 2.76 -3.63 -2.88
N LEU A 37 3.50 -4.51 -3.56
CA LEU A 37 3.03 -5.32 -4.68
C LEU A 37 2.80 -6.80 -4.33
N ASP A 38 3.07 -7.23 -3.10
CA ASP A 38 2.66 -8.56 -2.67
C ASP A 38 1.14 -8.70 -2.84
N PRO A 39 0.68 -9.63 -3.70
CA PRO A 39 -0.72 -9.76 -4.06
C PRO A 39 -1.59 -10.23 -2.89
N ASP A 40 -1.01 -10.87 -1.88
CA ASP A 40 -1.73 -11.46 -0.76
C ASP A 40 -1.64 -10.59 0.49
N VAL A 41 -0.46 -10.04 0.79
CA VAL A 41 -0.19 -9.32 2.05
C VAL A 41 0.11 -7.84 1.85
N GLY A 42 0.30 -7.42 0.60
CA GLY A 42 0.65 -6.05 0.25
C GLY A 42 -0.44 -5.05 0.65
N VAL A 43 -0.04 -3.79 0.82
CA VAL A 43 -0.96 -2.69 1.21
C VAL A 43 -2.13 -2.58 0.24
N VAL A 44 -1.89 -2.79 -1.06
CA VAL A 44 -2.93 -2.76 -2.10
C VAL A 44 -3.97 -3.85 -1.89
N SER A 45 -3.55 -5.07 -1.54
CA SER A 45 -4.46 -6.19 -1.27
C SER A 45 -5.31 -5.94 -0.03
N ARG A 46 -4.70 -5.45 1.07
CA ARG A 46 -5.42 -5.10 2.31
C ARG A 46 -6.44 -3.98 2.09
N VAL A 47 -6.08 -2.94 1.35
CA VAL A 47 -6.99 -1.83 1.03
C VAL A 47 -8.12 -2.28 0.09
N ASN A 48 -7.83 -3.16 -0.88
CA ASN A 48 -8.84 -3.74 -1.76
C ASN A 48 -9.86 -4.58 -0.96
N GLN A 49 -9.39 -5.45 -0.06
CA GLN A 49 -10.26 -6.22 0.83
C GLN A 49 -11.10 -5.31 1.73
N ASN A 50 -10.51 -4.25 2.31
CA ASN A 50 -11.26 -3.29 3.13
C ASN A 50 -12.33 -2.54 2.32
N THR A 51 -12.02 -2.18 1.08
CA THR A 51 -12.98 -1.52 0.16
C THR A 51 -14.11 -2.46 -0.24
N GLN A 52 -13.81 -3.73 -0.54
CA GLN A 52 -14.83 -4.73 -0.86
C GLN A 52 -15.76 -5.00 0.32
N ALA A 53 -15.21 -5.14 1.54
CA ALA A 53 -16.01 -5.30 2.76
C ALA A 53 -16.96 -4.10 2.97
N ARG A 54 -16.45 -2.87 2.82
CA ARG A 54 -17.28 -1.65 2.91
C ARG A 54 -18.41 -1.64 1.88
N LYS A 55 -18.12 -1.98 0.61
CA LYS A 55 -19.15 -2.05 -0.45
C LYS A 55 -20.23 -3.09 -0.14
N LEU A 56 -19.85 -4.25 0.40
CA LEU A 56 -20.80 -5.30 0.76
C LEU A 56 -21.71 -4.85 1.90
N ILE A 57 -21.14 -4.25 2.95
CA ILE A 57 -21.91 -3.70 4.07
C ILE A 57 -22.85 -2.59 3.58
N SER A 58 -22.39 -1.66 2.76
CA SER A 58 -23.25 -0.60 2.18
C SER A 58 -24.43 -1.17 1.40
N ARG A 59 -24.22 -2.24 0.61
CA ARG A 59 -25.31 -2.91 -0.11
C ARG A 59 -26.32 -3.55 0.85
N ALA A 60 -25.84 -4.28 1.87
CA ALA A 60 -26.70 -4.91 2.86
C ALA A 60 -27.53 -3.86 3.64
N MET A 61 -26.91 -2.74 4.02
CA MET A 61 -27.59 -1.63 4.67
C MET A 61 -28.68 -1.02 3.78
N TRP A 62 -28.43 -0.89 2.47
CA TRP A 62 -29.44 -0.38 1.53
C TRP A 62 -30.65 -1.32 1.42
N SER A 63 -30.42 -2.64 1.35
CA SER A 63 -31.49 -3.63 1.38
C SER A 63 -32.32 -3.56 2.66
N LEU A 64 -31.67 -3.42 3.82
CA LEU A 64 -32.37 -3.22 5.10
C LEU A 64 -33.19 -1.93 5.12
N TYR A 65 -32.65 -0.84 4.60
CA TYR A 65 -33.36 0.43 4.48
C TYR A 65 -34.66 0.29 3.69
N ILE A 66 -34.61 -0.39 2.54
CA ILE A 66 -35.80 -0.62 1.72
C ILE A 66 -36.85 -1.42 2.49
N ILE A 67 -36.45 -2.52 3.14
CA ILE A 67 -37.38 -3.36 3.92
C ILE A 67 -38.07 -2.52 5.00
N VAL A 68 -37.30 -1.74 5.76
CA VAL A 68 -37.83 -0.90 6.83
C VAL A 68 -38.78 0.18 6.28
N ILE A 69 -38.40 0.86 5.20
CA ILE A 69 -39.26 1.87 4.57
C ILE A 69 -40.55 1.23 4.05
N THR A 70 -40.48 0.09 3.38
CA THR A 70 -41.66 -0.63 2.88
C THR A 70 -42.58 -1.06 4.03
N ALA A 71 -42.02 -1.56 5.14
CA ALA A 71 -42.80 -1.93 6.32
C ALA A 71 -43.51 -0.72 6.95
N ILE A 72 -42.81 0.41 7.07
CA ILE A 72 -43.40 1.66 7.60
C ILE A 72 -44.52 2.16 6.67
N VAL A 73 -44.27 2.23 5.36
CA VAL A 73 -45.29 2.64 4.38
C VAL A 73 -46.49 1.71 4.43
N GLY A 74 -46.28 0.39 4.53
CA GLY A 74 -47.36 -0.58 4.71
C GLY A 74 -48.16 -0.37 6.00
N MET A 75 -47.52 0.09 7.08
CA MET A 75 -48.19 0.32 8.37
C MET A 75 -49.06 1.59 8.38
N PHE A 76 -48.66 2.64 7.65
CA PHE A 76 -49.36 3.94 7.64
C PHE A 76 -50.25 4.18 6.42
N PHE A 77 -49.93 3.56 5.29
CA PHE A 77 -50.63 3.74 4.01
C PHE A 77 -51.07 2.42 3.37
N GLY A 78 -50.82 1.28 4.03
CA GLY A 78 -51.47 0.02 3.69
C GLY A 78 -52.95 0.12 4.04
N LYS A 79 -53.80 -0.21 3.07
CA LYS A 79 -55.25 -0.26 3.22
C LYS A 79 -55.68 -1.29 4.26
#